data_AF-A0A077Y0I5-F1
#
_entry.id   AF-A0A077Y0I5-F1
#
_cell.length_a   1.000
_cell.length_b   1.000
_cell.length_c   1.000
_cell.angle_alpha   90.00
_cell.angle_beta   90.00
_cell.angle_gamma   90.00
#
_symmetry.space_group_name_H-M   'P 1'
#
loop_
_entity.id
_entity.type
_entity.pdbx_description
1 polymer ?
#
loop_
_entity_poly.entity_id
_entity_poly.type
_entity_poly.pdbx_seq_one_letter_code
_entity_poly.pdbx_strand_id
1 'polypeptide(L)'
;MLVAASAIIPVFAFKKWEYANLTTVLLYPNTFNQEYQFEGNEERRILGMVGEGSMNGQMILSKAALEAGFLNTKDGQNTAIHEFVHLLDKTDGEVDGLPEFLVDHTYTLAWLEMIRKEILKIQDGKSDINPYGITNRAEFFAVVSEYFFENPDRLKSHHPELYKALSTIFKQDLSFDSSM
;
A
#
# COMPACT_ATOMS: atom_id res chain seq x y z
N MET A 1 3.92 13.17 13.33
CA MET A 1 4.71 11.94 13.54
C MET A 1 4.21 10.80 12.67
N LEU A 2 2.90 10.51 12.62
CA LEU A 2 2.34 9.39 11.86
C LEU A 2 2.68 9.41 10.36
N VAL A 3 2.56 10.55 9.67
CA VAL A 3 2.96 10.67 8.24
C VAL A 3 4.39 10.20 8.00
N ALA A 4 5.34 10.63 8.85
CA ALA A 4 6.74 10.24 8.72
C ALA A 4 6.94 8.74 9.03
N ALA A 5 6.20 8.18 9.98
CA ALA A 5 6.22 6.74 10.24
C ALA A 5 5.74 5.95 9.02
N SER A 6 4.61 6.34 8.42
CA SER A 6 4.08 5.72 7.20
C SER A 6 5.05 5.79 6.03
N ALA A 7 5.81 6.88 5.91
CA ALA A 7 6.84 7.02 4.89
C ALA A 7 8.01 6.05 5.10
N ILE A 8 8.40 5.79 6.35
CA ILE A 8 9.58 4.97 6.65
C ILE A 8 9.27 3.48 6.66
N ILE A 9 8.07 3.06 7.08
CA ILE A 9 7.70 1.64 7.23
C ILE A 9 8.00 0.81 5.96
N PRO A 10 7.54 1.20 4.74
CA PRO A 10 7.78 0.39 3.54
C PRO A 10 9.25 0.31 3.17
N VAL A 11 10.03 1.33 3.49
CA VAL A 11 11.41 1.50 3.01
C VAL A 11 12.45 1.34 4.11
N PHE A 12 12.05 0.86 5.29
CA PHE A 12 12.89 0.78 6.48
C PHE A 12 14.19 -0.01 6.25
N ALA A 13 14.12 -1.11 5.50
CA ALA A 13 15.28 -1.96 5.21
C ALA A 13 16.13 -1.48 4.02
N PHE A 14 15.76 -0.37 3.37
CA PHE A 14 16.47 0.17 2.20
C PHE A 14 17.57 1.12 2.68
N LYS A 15 18.84 0.68 2.59
CA LYS A 15 20.01 1.40 3.13
C LYS A 15 20.18 2.84 2.65
N LYS A 16 19.69 3.15 1.45
CA LYS A 16 19.73 4.48 0.83
C LYS A 16 18.42 4.65 0.07
N TRP A 17 17.46 5.30 0.71
CA TRP A 17 16.15 5.58 0.12
C TRP A 17 15.78 7.04 0.32
N GLU A 18 15.24 7.65 -0.74
CA GLU A 18 14.68 8.99 -0.72
C GLU A 18 13.44 9.01 -1.63
N TYR A 19 12.38 9.69 -1.20
CA TYR A 19 11.21 9.92 -2.05
C TYR A 19 11.46 11.12 -2.98
N ALA A 20 12.20 10.91 -4.07
CA ALA A 20 12.55 11.97 -5.02
C ALA A 20 11.32 12.65 -5.66
N ASN A 21 10.22 11.90 -5.81
CA ASN A 21 8.97 12.36 -6.42
C ASN A 21 7.92 12.80 -5.38
N LEU A 22 8.30 13.12 -4.15
CA LEU A 22 7.41 13.67 -3.12
C LEU A 22 8.00 14.93 -2.51
N THR A 23 7.29 16.06 -2.65
CA THR A 23 7.68 17.36 -2.09
C THR A 23 6.76 17.82 -0.97
N THR A 24 5.47 17.47 -1.05
CA THR A 24 4.44 17.98 -0.13
C THR A 24 3.47 16.87 0.26
N VAL A 25 3.18 16.74 1.55
CA VAL A 25 2.05 15.95 2.06
C VAL A 25 1.03 16.91 2.65
N LEU A 26 -0.14 17.00 2.03
CA LEU A 26 -1.28 17.76 2.49
C LEU A 26 -2.13 16.89 3.42
N LEU A 27 -2.37 17.38 4.63
CA LEU A 27 -3.16 16.66 5.63
C LEU A 27 -4.51 17.36 5.79
N TYR A 28 -5.55 16.77 5.20
CA TYR A 28 -6.91 17.26 5.31
C TYR A 28 -7.57 16.77 6.61
N PRO A 29 -8.53 17.50 7.19
CA PRO A 29 -9.18 17.06 8.43
C PRO A 29 -9.93 15.72 8.30
N ASN A 30 -10.52 15.45 7.13
CA ASN A 30 -11.31 14.24 6.86
C ASN A 30 -11.22 13.87 5.36
N THR A 31 -12.05 12.93 4.91
CA THR A 31 -12.15 12.51 3.50
C THR A 31 -12.48 13.67 2.57
N PHE A 32 -12.13 13.50 1.30
CA PHE A 32 -12.34 14.47 0.23
C PHE A 32 -12.94 13.79 -1.02
N ASN A 33 -13.31 14.60 -2.03
CA ASN A 33 -13.82 14.15 -3.32
C ASN A 33 -12.76 14.31 -4.44
N GLN A 34 -13.12 13.96 -5.68
CA GLN A 34 -12.22 14.02 -6.84
C GLN A 34 -11.79 15.46 -7.18
N GLU A 35 -12.57 16.45 -6.75
CA GLU A 35 -12.29 17.88 -6.87
C GLU A 35 -11.43 18.43 -5.73
N TYR A 36 -10.87 17.56 -4.87
CA TYR A 36 -10.02 17.89 -3.72
C TYR A 36 -10.73 18.71 -2.62
N GLN A 37 -12.05 18.71 -2.61
CA GLN A 37 -12.84 19.42 -1.60
C GLN A 37 -13.05 18.52 -0.37
N PHE A 38 -12.69 19.06 0.79
CA PHE A 38 -12.90 18.42 2.09
C PHE A 38 -13.99 19.10 2.92
N GLU A 39 -14.63 20.16 2.40
CA GLU A 39 -15.76 20.87 3.01
C GLU A 39 -17.00 20.75 2.12
N GLY A 40 -18.20 20.93 2.70
CA GLY A 40 -19.47 20.82 1.97
C GLY A 40 -20.17 19.45 2.10
N ASN A 41 -21.30 19.31 1.40
CA ASN A 41 -22.21 18.16 1.48
C ASN A 41 -22.01 17.13 0.34
N GLU A 42 -20.87 17.17 -0.34
CA GLU A 42 -20.57 16.26 -1.44
C GLU A 42 -20.18 14.86 -0.92
N GLU A 43 -20.29 13.83 -1.78
CA GLU A 43 -19.92 12.44 -1.46
C GLU A 43 -18.39 12.29 -1.32
N ARG A 44 -17.86 12.66 -0.15
CA ARG A 44 -16.43 12.58 0.19
C ARG A 44 -16.06 11.17 0.64
N ARG A 45 -15.40 10.41 -0.24
CA ARG A 45 -15.01 9.00 0.01
C ARG A 45 -13.50 8.74 -0.10
N ILE A 46 -12.71 9.71 -0.55
CA ILE A 46 -11.27 9.54 -0.75
C ILE A 46 -10.55 9.72 0.59
N LEU A 47 -9.78 8.72 0.99
CA LEU A 47 -9.04 8.67 2.26
C LEU A 47 -7.60 9.15 2.08
N GLY A 48 -7.02 8.91 0.90
CA GLY A 48 -5.67 9.30 0.51
C GLY A 48 -5.56 9.32 -1.01
N MET A 49 -4.55 10.01 -1.54
CA MET A 49 -4.13 9.87 -2.93
C MET A 49 -2.70 10.38 -3.14
N VAL A 50 -2.03 9.80 -4.14
CA VAL A 50 -0.82 10.36 -4.77
C VAL A 50 -1.22 11.21 -5.98
N GLY A 51 -0.72 12.44 -6.04
CA GLY A 51 -1.01 13.39 -7.12
C GLY A 51 -0.28 13.06 -8.43
N GLU A 52 -0.93 13.39 -9.54
CA GLU A 52 -0.42 13.26 -10.91
C GLU A 52 -0.54 14.58 -11.70
N GLY A 53 0.15 14.68 -12.84
CA GLY A 53 0.10 15.86 -13.70
C GLY A 53 0.48 17.14 -12.94
N SER A 54 -0.44 18.10 -12.84
CA SER A 54 -0.24 19.35 -12.10
C SER A 54 -0.08 19.15 -10.58
N MET A 55 -0.53 18.02 -10.05
CA MET A 55 -0.40 17.63 -8.64
C MET A 55 0.81 16.71 -8.41
N ASN A 56 1.66 16.49 -9.41
CA ASN A 56 2.84 15.66 -9.26
C ASN A 56 3.74 16.20 -8.14
N GLY A 57 4.27 15.30 -7.30
CA GLY A 57 5.04 15.69 -6.11
C GLY A 57 4.20 15.97 -4.87
N GLN A 58 2.87 15.83 -4.94
CA GLN A 58 1.97 16.02 -3.80
C GLN A 58 1.26 14.72 -3.43
N MET A 59 1.06 14.51 -2.13
CA MET A 59 0.16 13.49 -1.59
C MET A 59 -0.89 14.20 -0.73
N ILE A 60 -2.14 13.75 -0.78
CA ILE A 60 -3.20 14.21 0.13
C ILE A 60 -3.59 13.04 1.01
N LEU A 61 -3.69 13.27 2.32
CA LEU A 61 -4.16 12.29 3.30
C LEU A 61 -5.28 12.87 4.15
N SER A 62 -6.30 12.06 4.44
CA SER A 62 -7.26 12.32 5.52
C SER A 62 -6.59 12.06 6.87
N LYS A 63 -6.59 13.08 7.74
CA LYS A 63 -6.09 12.96 9.12
C LYS A 63 -6.85 11.90 9.90
N ALA A 64 -8.18 11.84 9.73
CA ALA A 64 -9.00 10.83 10.39
C ALA A 64 -8.61 9.41 9.96
N ALA A 65 -8.33 9.20 8.67
CA ALA A 65 -7.87 7.90 8.15
C ALA A 65 -6.45 7.57 8.62
N LEU A 66 -5.55 8.56 8.61
CA LEU A 66 -4.19 8.41 9.12
C LEU A 66 -4.19 8.00 10.60
N GLU A 67 -5.00 8.64 11.45
CA GLU A 67 -5.09 8.27 12.86
C GLU A 67 -5.71 6.89 13.04
N ALA A 68 -6.77 6.55 12.29
CA ALA A 68 -7.41 5.25 12.34
C ALA A 68 -6.45 4.10 11.99
N GLY A 69 -5.64 4.26 10.93
CA GLY A 69 -4.69 3.24 10.50
C GLY A 69 -3.60 2.88 11.53
N PHE A 70 -3.32 3.76 12.50
CA PHE A 70 -2.38 3.44 13.59
C PHE A 70 -3.06 3.04 14.91
N LEU A 71 -4.38 3.15 15.00
CA LEU A 71 -5.13 2.76 16.20
C LEU A 71 -5.45 1.26 16.21
N ASN A 72 -5.66 0.65 15.04
CA ASN A 72 -5.99 -0.77 14.92
C ASN A 72 -5.00 -1.52 14.03
N THR A 73 -3.89 -1.97 14.61
CA THR A 73 -2.83 -2.60 13.83
C THR A 73 -3.12 -4.04 13.39
N LYS A 74 -4.38 -4.44 13.21
CA LYS A 74 -4.77 -5.84 12.96
C LYS A 74 -5.90 -6.03 11.96
N ASP A 75 -6.57 -4.97 11.53
CA ASP A 75 -7.61 -5.05 10.49
C ASP A 75 -7.05 -5.13 9.06
N GLY A 76 -5.74 -4.90 8.89
CA GLY A 76 -5.09 -4.94 7.59
C GLY A 76 -5.35 -3.68 6.75
N GLN A 77 -5.68 -2.55 7.39
CA GLN A 77 -5.99 -1.29 6.73
C GLN A 77 -5.13 -0.15 7.29
N ASN A 78 -4.32 0.45 6.43
CA ASN A 78 -3.54 1.63 6.75
C ASN A 78 -3.37 2.51 5.50
N THR A 79 -4.30 3.45 5.32
CA THR A 79 -4.33 4.38 4.17
C THR A 79 -2.99 5.08 3.96
N ALA A 80 -2.29 5.47 5.02
CA ALA A 80 -1.04 6.19 4.84
C ALA A 80 0.07 5.26 4.32
N ILE A 81 0.17 4.02 4.82
CA ILE A 81 1.08 3.02 4.25
C ILE A 81 0.71 2.75 2.78
N HIS A 82 -0.59 2.59 2.48
CA HIS A 82 -1.10 2.40 1.13
C HIS A 82 -0.60 3.46 0.15
N GLU A 83 -0.78 4.75 0.46
CA GLU A 83 -0.31 5.84 -0.42
C GLU A 83 1.23 5.89 -0.55
N PHE A 84 1.97 5.56 0.51
CA PHE A 84 3.44 5.48 0.43
C PHE A 84 3.92 4.27 -0.39
N VAL A 85 3.13 3.20 -0.46
CA VAL A 85 3.39 2.07 -1.36
C VAL A 85 3.12 2.47 -2.81
N HIS A 86 2.09 3.27 -3.10
CA HIS A 86 1.92 3.85 -4.44
C HIS A 86 3.09 4.74 -4.85
N LEU A 87 3.66 5.53 -3.94
CA LEU A 87 4.87 6.28 -4.24
C LEU A 87 6.09 5.40 -4.51
N LEU A 88 6.18 4.23 -3.86
CA LEU A 88 7.23 3.25 -4.14
C LEU A 88 7.04 2.62 -5.52
N ASP A 89 5.80 2.28 -5.88
CA ASP A 89 5.41 1.79 -7.19
C ASP A 89 5.80 2.80 -8.28
N LYS A 90 5.47 4.08 -8.07
CA LYS A 90 5.77 5.23 -8.96
C LYS A 90 7.25 5.58 -9.16
N THR A 91 8.19 4.81 -8.61
CA THR A 91 9.62 5.17 -8.67
C THR A 91 10.21 5.10 -10.06
N ASP A 92 9.69 4.22 -10.92
CA ASP A 92 10.04 4.14 -12.34
C ASP A 92 9.22 5.09 -13.25
N GLY A 93 8.27 5.82 -12.66
CA GLY A 93 7.40 6.78 -13.33
C GLY A 93 5.95 6.33 -13.47
N GLU A 94 5.62 5.07 -13.23
CA GLU A 94 4.29 4.49 -13.44
C GLU A 94 3.71 3.88 -12.15
N VAL A 95 2.39 3.88 -12.00
CA VAL A 95 1.69 3.24 -10.85
C VAL A 95 0.95 2.01 -11.39
N ASP A 96 1.65 0.90 -11.53
CA ASP A 96 1.15 -0.29 -12.24
C ASP A 96 1.21 -1.61 -11.44
N GLY A 97 1.66 -1.55 -10.18
CA GLY A 97 1.83 -2.66 -9.26
C GLY A 97 3.11 -3.48 -9.48
N LEU A 98 4.08 -2.97 -10.25
CA LEU A 98 5.36 -3.60 -10.57
C LEU A 98 6.55 -2.69 -10.19
N PRO A 99 6.88 -2.55 -8.89
CA PRO A 99 8.01 -1.74 -8.47
C PRO A 99 9.32 -2.08 -9.19
N GLU A 100 10.16 -1.09 -9.46
CA GLU A 100 11.40 -1.23 -10.25
C GLU A 100 12.31 -2.38 -9.80
N PHE A 101 12.36 -2.67 -8.49
CA PHE A 101 13.18 -3.75 -7.95
C PHE A 101 12.62 -5.16 -8.22
N LEU A 102 11.38 -5.30 -8.70
CA LEU A 102 10.79 -6.52 -9.25
C LEU A 102 11.08 -6.72 -10.74
N VAL A 103 11.71 -5.75 -11.41
CA VAL A 103 11.91 -5.72 -12.87
C VAL A 103 13.03 -6.67 -13.35
N ASP A 104 13.65 -7.43 -12.44
CA ASP A 104 14.27 -8.69 -12.88
C ASP A 104 13.15 -9.61 -13.41
N HIS A 105 13.11 -9.76 -14.74
CA HIS A 105 12.06 -10.43 -15.51
C HIS A 105 11.64 -11.80 -14.94
N THR A 106 12.54 -12.49 -14.24
CA THR A 106 12.25 -13.78 -13.60
C THR A 106 11.23 -13.65 -12.47
N TYR A 107 11.32 -12.58 -11.67
CA TYR A 107 10.42 -12.35 -10.53
C TYR A 107 9.11 -11.71 -10.95
N THR A 108 9.11 -10.88 -11.99
CA THR A 108 7.90 -10.22 -12.51
C THR A 108 6.82 -11.23 -12.93
N LEU A 109 7.20 -12.28 -13.67
CA LEU A 109 6.23 -13.30 -14.12
C LEU A 109 5.62 -14.09 -12.96
N ALA A 110 6.45 -14.47 -11.99
CA ALA A 110 5.98 -15.17 -10.79
C ALA A 110 5.02 -14.31 -9.97
N TRP A 111 5.32 -13.01 -9.85
CA TRP A 111 4.47 -12.03 -9.18
C TRP A 111 3.13 -11.83 -9.89
N LEU A 112 3.13 -11.63 -11.21
CA LEU A 112 1.91 -11.46 -11.99
C LEU A 112 0.99 -12.70 -11.92
N GLU A 113 1.57 -13.90 -11.97
CA GLU A 113 0.80 -15.14 -11.82
C GLU A 113 0.21 -15.28 -10.41
N MET A 114 0.94 -14.83 -9.38
CA MET A 114 0.45 -14.80 -8.00
C MET A 114 -0.70 -13.82 -7.82
N ILE A 115 -0.58 -12.58 -8.35
CA ILE A 115 -1.68 -11.60 -8.39
C ILE A 115 -2.91 -12.22 -9.07
N ARG A 116 -2.72 -12.81 -10.25
CA ARG A 116 -3.82 -13.41 -11.02
C ARG A 116 -4.54 -14.50 -10.23
N LYS A 117 -3.80 -15.40 -9.57
CA LYS A 117 -4.38 -16.45 -8.73
C LYS A 117 -5.14 -15.87 -7.54
N GLU A 118 -4.60 -14.85 -6.90
CA GLU A 118 -5.23 -14.25 -5.73
C GLU A 118 -6.49 -13.46 -6.08
N ILE A 119 -6.48 -12.70 -7.18
CA ILE A 119 -7.68 -12.03 -7.71
C ILE A 119 -8.83 -13.03 -7.92
N LEU A 120 -8.55 -14.22 -8.49
CA LEU A 120 -9.57 -15.26 -8.66
C LEU A 120 -10.12 -15.76 -7.31
N LYS A 121 -9.26 -15.94 -6.30
CA LYS A 121 -9.73 -16.31 -4.96
C LYS A 121 -10.60 -15.23 -4.33
N ILE A 122 -10.23 -13.95 -4.50
CA ILE A 122 -11.03 -12.81 -4.00
C ILE A 122 -12.40 -12.79 -4.67
N GLN A 123 -12.46 -12.94 -6.00
CA GLN A 123 -13.71 -13.00 -6.76
C GLN A 123 -14.60 -14.18 -6.35
N ASP A 124 -14.00 -15.32 -6.02
CA ASP A 124 -14.70 -16.50 -5.52
C ASP A 124 -15.12 -16.39 -4.04
N GLY A 125 -14.78 -15.31 -3.33
CA GLY A 125 -15.00 -15.16 -1.88
C GLY A 125 -14.17 -16.13 -1.02
N LYS A 126 -13.05 -16.62 -1.57
CA LYS A 126 -12.12 -17.58 -0.93
C LYS A 126 -10.84 -16.92 -0.42
N SER A 127 -10.77 -15.60 -0.47
CA SER A 127 -9.68 -14.79 0.07
C SER A 127 -10.24 -13.81 1.08
N ASP A 128 -9.45 -13.52 2.10
CA ASP A 128 -9.76 -12.54 3.14
C ASP A 128 -9.01 -11.20 2.94
N ILE A 129 -8.36 -11.04 1.78
CA ILE A 129 -7.85 -9.77 1.26
C ILE A 129 -9.02 -8.88 0.86
N ASN A 130 -8.93 -7.58 1.15
CA ASN A 130 -9.96 -6.60 0.84
C ASN A 130 -10.25 -6.61 -0.68
N PRO A 131 -11.51 -6.82 -1.11
CA PRO A 131 -11.88 -6.82 -2.53
C PRO A 131 -11.51 -5.55 -3.28
N TYR A 132 -11.32 -4.42 -2.59
CA TYR A 132 -10.82 -3.19 -3.20
C TYR A 132 -9.51 -3.40 -3.97
N GLY A 133 -8.65 -4.33 -3.51
CA GLY A 133 -7.40 -4.66 -4.18
C GLY A 133 -7.55 -5.24 -5.59
N ILE A 134 -8.74 -5.68 -6.02
CA ILE A 134 -8.93 -6.17 -7.41
C ILE A 134 -9.26 -5.05 -8.40
N THR A 135 -9.30 -3.79 -7.95
CA THR A 135 -9.62 -2.62 -8.79
C THR A 135 -8.61 -2.48 -9.93
N ASN A 136 -7.33 -2.59 -9.62
CA ASN A 136 -6.23 -2.71 -10.59
C ASN A 136 -4.99 -3.31 -9.87
N ARG A 137 -3.87 -3.48 -10.57
CA ARG A 137 -2.66 -4.09 -9.99
C ARG A 137 -1.96 -3.22 -8.96
N ALA A 138 -1.96 -1.90 -9.14
CA ALA A 138 -1.37 -0.99 -8.17
C ALA A 138 -2.12 -1.03 -6.84
N GLU A 139 -3.47 -1.00 -6.91
CA GLU A 139 -4.34 -1.18 -5.75
C GLU A 139 -4.14 -2.54 -5.10
N PHE A 140 -3.99 -3.61 -5.89
CA PHE A 140 -3.67 -4.92 -5.36
C PHE A 140 -2.38 -4.87 -4.54
N PHE A 141 -1.30 -4.31 -5.10
CA PHE A 141 0.00 -4.22 -4.44
C PHE A 141 -0.06 -3.39 -3.16
N ALA A 142 -0.74 -2.24 -3.18
CA ALA A 142 -0.94 -1.40 -2.01
C ALA A 142 -1.75 -2.12 -0.91
N VAL A 143 -2.87 -2.75 -1.26
CA VAL A 143 -3.71 -3.50 -0.30
C VAL A 143 -2.94 -4.66 0.34
N VAL A 144 -2.27 -5.51 -0.43
CA VAL A 144 -1.53 -6.63 0.18
C VAL A 144 -0.34 -6.15 1.02
N SER A 145 0.21 -4.98 0.72
CA SER A 145 1.25 -4.34 1.53
C SER A 145 0.70 -3.82 2.86
N GLU A 146 -0.52 -3.28 2.91
CA GLU A 146 -1.19 -2.95 4.18
C GLU A 146 -1.27 -4.19 5.07
N TYR A 147 -1.72 -5.33 4.53
CA TYR A 147 -1.78 -6.59 5.27
C TYR A 147 -0.39 -7.05 5.76
N PHE A 148 0.65 -6.85 4.95
CA PHE A 148 2.01 -7.24 5.30
C PHE A 148 2.56 -6.43 6.48
N PHE A 149 2.31 -5.13 6.53
CA PHE A 149 2.81 -4.27 7.61
C PHE A 149 1.91 -4.26 8.85
N GLU A 150 0.61 -4.43 8.68
CA GLU A 150 -0.37 -4.40 9.77
C GLU A 150 -0.51 -5.78 10.43
N ASN A 151 -0.71 -6.84 9.65
CA ASN A 151 -1.01 -8.17 10.18
C ASN A 151 -0.20 -9.28 9.47
N PRO A 152 1.15 -9.24 9.58
CA PRO A 152 2.05 -10.14 8.86
C PRO A 152 1.79 -11.62 9.15
N ASP A 153 1.46 -11.98 10.40
CA ASP A 153 1.20 -13.36 10.80
C ASP A 153 -0.04 -13.93 10.10
N ARG A 154 -1.12 -13.14 10.00
CA ARG A 154 -2.32 -13.53 9.25
C ARG A 154 -2.03 -13.66 7.77
N LEU A 155 -1.29 -12.71 7.19
CA LEU A 155 -0.90 -12.78 5.78
C LEU A 155 -0.03 -14.02 5.50
N LYS A 156 0.92 -14.33 6.37
CA LYS A 156 1.77 -15.54 6.26
C LYS A 156 0.95 -16.83 6.37
N SER A 157 -0.02 -16.87 7.27
CA SER A 157 -0.87 -18.04 7.49
C SER A 157 -1.81 -18.30 6.30
N HIS A 158 -2.50 -17.28 5.81
CA HIS A 158 -3.54 -17.43 4.79
C HIS A 158 -3.00 -17.31 3.36
N HIS A 159 -1.95 -16.51 3.16
CA HIS A 159 -1.36 -16.17 1.87
C HIS A 159 0.18 -16.28 1.88
N PRO A 160 0.75 -17.45 2.19
CA PRO A 160 2.19 -17.62 2.39
C PRO A 160 3.04 -17.22 1.18
N GLU A 161 2.52 -17.40 -0.05
CA GLU A 161 3.20 -16.99 -1.27
C GLU A 161 3.32 -15.47 -1.37
N LEU A 162 2.23 -14.73 -1.09
CA LEU A 162 2.22 -13.26 -1.05
C LEU A 162 3.15 -12.75 0.05
N TYR A 163 3.09 -13.33 1.25
CA TYR A 163 3.96 -12.95 2.36
C TYR A 163 5.44 -13.07 1.97
N LYS A 164 5.83 -14.18 1.34
CA LYS A 164 7.21 -14.41 0.89
C LYS A 164 7.64 -13.41 -0.19
N ALA A 165 6.76 -13.12 -1.15
CA ALA A 165 7.02 -12.13 -2.19
C ALA A 165 7.23 -10.74 -1.57
N LEU A 166 6.33 -10.29 -0.70
CA LEU A 166 6.40 -9.00 -0.03
C LEU A 166 7.61 -8.88 0.90
N SER A 167 8.00 -9.96 1.57
CA SER A 167 9.23 -9.99 2.38
C SER A 167 10.48 -9.73 1.53
N THR A 168 10.48 -10.25 0.29
CA THR A 168 11.56 -10.04 -0.67
C THR A 168 11.55 -8.61 -1.21
N ILE A 169 10.36 -8.12 -1.60
CA ILE A 169 10.09 -6.76 -2.10
C ILE A 169 10.58 -5.72 -1.08
N PHE A 170 10.10 -5.80 0.16
CA PHE A 170 10.40 -4.81 1.19
C PHE A 170 11.69 -5.09 1.97
N LYS A 171 12.35 -6.22 1.72
CA LYS A 171 13.56 -6.68 2.44
C LYS A 171 13.35 -6.77 3.96
N GLN A 172 12.14 -7.13 4.37
CA GLN A 172 11.72 -7.21 5.77
C GLN A 172 11.06 -8.57 6.02
N ASP A 173 11.27 -9.15 7.20
CA ASP A 173 10.53 -10.32 7.68
C ASP A 173 9.86 -9.90 8.99
N LEU A 174 8.53 -9.76 8.96
CA LEU A 174 7.73 -9.12 10.01
C LEU A 174 6.95 -10.11 10.87
N SER A 175 6.80 -11.34 10.39
CA SER A 175 6.15 -12.42 11.15
C SER A 175 7.06 -12.91 12.26
N PHE A 176 6.51 -13.12 13.45
CA PHE A 176 7.25 -13.78 14.52
C PHE A 176 7.22 -15.29 14.30
N ASP A 177 8.39 -15.91 14.21
CA ASP A 177 8.46 -17.37 14.28
C ASP A 177 8.22 -17.80 15.73
N SER A 178 7.06 -18.40 15.99
CA SER A 178 6.68 -18.88 17.33
C SER A 178 7.36 -20.20 17.72
N SER A 179 8.45 -20.57 17.02
CA SER A 179 9.11 -21.87 17.13
C SER A 179 10.52 -21.82 17.79
N MET A 180 10.77 -20.82 18.63
CA MET A 180 11.91 -20.82 19.58
C MET A 180 11.46 -21.02 21.03
#